data_AF-A0A1V8S9A3-F1
#
_entry.id   AF-A0A1V8S9A3-F1
#
_cell.length_a   1.000
_cell.length_b   1.000
_cell.length_c   1.000
_cell.angle_alpha   90.00
_cell.angle_beta   90.00
_cell.angle_gamma   90.00
#
_symmetry.space_group_name_H-M   'P 1'
#
loop_
_entity.id
_entity.type
_entity.pdbx_description
1 polymer ?
#
loop_
_entity_poly.entity_id
_entity_poly.type
_entity_poly.pdbx_seq_one_letter_code
_entity_poly.pdbx_strand_id
1 'polypeptide(L)'
;MTSADWEKFAEIGDSWDPSGRGRAILLEANDVLFMPPGVKVTHAVLTLDPSLMQGGMLWDDLNLDAILEGLHWIGLHQHATNEAMAWQLGEVLDELRDVFQSEVCASSRAGSWVSVQGTWAPKL
;
A
#
# COMPACT_ATOMS: atom_id res chain seq x y z
N MET A 1 -6.17 -14.77 -7.41
CA MET A 1 -6.21 -14.52 -8.87
C MET A 1 -4.94 -15.09 -9.49
N THR A 2 -5.05 -15.62 -10.71
CA THR A 2 -3.90 -16.05 -11.53
C THR A 2 -3.30 -14.87 -12.29
N SER A 3 -2.11 -15.01 -12.88
CA SER A 3 -1.53 -13.95 -13.72
C SER A 3 -2.42 -13.57 -14.90
N ALA A 4 -3.04 -14.55 -15.56
CA ALA A 4 -3.98 -14.31 -16.65
C ALA A 4 -5.25 -13.55 -16.20
N ASP A 5 -5.69 -13.76 -14.96
CA ASP A 5 -6.80 -12.98 -14.40
C ASP A 5 -6.42 -11.50 -14.27
N TRP A 6 -5.19 -11.22 -13.81
CA TRP A 6 -4.68 -9.85 -13.65
C TRP A 6 -4.44 -9.17 -14.98
N GLU A 7 -3.93 -9.87 -15.98
CA GLU A 7 -3.77 -9.35 -17.35
C GLU A 7 -5.12 -8.97 -17.94
N LYS A 8 -6.12 -9.84 -17.80
CA LYS A 8 -7.46 -9.55 -18.29
C LYS A 8 -8.10 -8.39 -17.53
N PHE A 9 -7.96 -8.35 -16.21
CA PHE A 9 -8.46 -7.22 -15.41
C PHE A 9 -7.78 -5.90 -15.79
N ALA A 10 -6.47 -5.92 -16.09
CA ALA A 10 -5.72 -4.79 -16.61
C ALA A 10 -6.14 -4.32 -18.02
N GLU A 11 -6.90 -5.13 -18.77
CA GLU A 11 -7.40 -4.78 -20.10
C GLU A 11 -8.83 -4.24 -20.06
N ILE A 12 -9.69 -4.87 -19.24
CA ILE A 12 -11.15 -4.62 -19.26
C ILE A 12 -11.69 -3.97 -17.98
N GLY A 13 -10.86 -3.78 -16.96
CA GLY A 13 -11.20 -3.06 -15.73
C GLY A 13 -12.48 -3.54 -15.06
N ASP A 14 -13.38 -2.58 -14.80
CA ASP A 14 -14.68 -2.80 -14.13
C ASP A 14 -15.59 -3.84 -14.80
N SER A 15 -15.37 -4.14 -16.07
CA SER A 15 -16.12 -5.13 -16.84
C SER A 15 -15.61 -6.56 -16.64
N TRP A 16 -14.59 -6.76 -15.79
CA TRP A 16 -14.03 -8.07 -15.51
C TRP A 16 -14.94 -8.91 -14.60
N ASP A 17 -15.29 -10.11 -15.08
CA ASP A 17 -16.09 -11.08 -14.34
C ASP A 17 -15.19 -12.15 -13.67
N PRO A 18 -15.23 -12.28 -12.32
CA PRO A 18 -14.49 -13.32 -11.61
C PRO A 18 -15.01 -14.74 -11.87
N SER A 19 -16.06 -14.93 -12.68
CA SER A 19 -16.63 -16.23 -13.08
C SER A 19 -17.05 -17.07 -11.87
N GLY A 20 -17.79 -16.44 -10.94
CA GLY A 20 -18.29 -17.09 -9.72
C GLY A 20 -17.24 -17.33 -8.62
N ARG A 21 -15.99 -16.90 -8.79
CA ARG A 21 -14.93 -16.99 -7.77
C ARG A 21 -14.96 -15.84 -6.75
N GLY A 22 -15.89 -14.90 -6.90
CA GLY A 22 -16.10 -13.81 -5.96
C GLY A 22 -16.65 -14.30 -4.62
N ARG A 23 -16.36 -13.56 -3.56
CA ARG A 23 -16.95 -13.75 -2.23
C ARG A 23 -17.67 -12.47 -1.85
N ALA A 24 -18.86 -12.61 -1.26
CA ALA A 24 -19.61 -11.50 -0.71
C ALA A 24 -19.36 -11.42 0.80
N ILE A 25 -19.17 -10.20 1.30
CA ILE A 25 -19.09 -9.89 2.72
C ILE A 25 -20.17 -8.83 2.98
N LEU A 26 -21.07 -9.11 3.92
CA LEU A 26 -22.04 -8.12 4.41
C LEU A 26 -21.42 -7.42 5.61
N LEU A 27 -21.36 -6.09 5.55
CA LEU A 27 -20.93 -5.26 6.68
C LEU A 27 -22.16 -4.63 7.32
N GLU A 28 -22.31 -4.84 8.62
CA GLU A 28 -23.35 -4.23 9.43
C GLU A 28 -22.82 -2.97 10.15
N ALA A 29 -23.73 -2.24 10.80
CA ALA A 29 -23.35 -1.07 11.56
C ALA A 29 -22.33 -1.43 12.66
N ASN A 30 -21.23 -0.68 12.70
CA ASN A 30 -20.07 -0.85 13.60
C ASN A 30 -19.11 -2.00 13.24
N ASP A 31 -19.33 -2.70 12.12
CA ASP A 31 -18.31 -3.62 11.62
C ASP A 31 -17.08 -2.88 11.10
N VAL A 32 -15.93 -3.53 11.21
CA VAL A 32 -14.66 -3.04 10.66
C VAL A 32 -14.16 -4.02 9.63
N LEU A 33 -14.02 -3.56 8.39
CA LEU A 33 -13.34 -4.30 7.32
C LEU A 33 -11.87 -3.89 7.29
N PHE A 34 -10.98 -4.84 7.53
CA PHE A 34 -9.54 -4.66 7.38
C PHE A 34 -9.03 -5.37 6.13
N MET A 35 -8.51 -4.59 5.17
CA MET A 35 -7.80 -5.11 4.00
C MET A 35 -6.30 -4.95 4.24
N PRO A 36 -5.53 -6.05 4.34
CA PRO A 36 -4.11 -5.96 4.64
C PRO A 36 -3.32 -5.17 3.58
N PRO A 37 -2.38 -4.32 3.98
CA PRO A 37 -1.54 -3.57 3.05
C PRO A 37 -0.66 -4.50 2.21
N GLY A 38 -0.32 -4.07 0.99
CA GLY A 38 0.48 -4.84 0.04
C GLY A 38 -0.25 -6.04 -0.61
N VAL A 39 -1.44 -6.42 -0.13
CA VAL A 39 -2.24 -7.48 -0.75
C VAL A 39 -3.12 -6.89 -1.84
N LYS A 40 -2.90 -7.33 -3.08
CA LYS A 40 -3.76 -6.95 -4.21
C LYS A 40 -5.11 -7.64 -4.11
N VAL A 41 -6.16 -6.86 -3.84
CA VAL A 41 -7.55 -7.35 -3.72
C VAL A 41 -8.46 -6.58 -4.66
N THR A 42 -9.01 -7.26 -5.66
CA THR A 42 -10.11 -6.74 -6.46
C THR A 42 -11.40 -6.86 -5.67
N HIS A 43 -12.10 -5.74 -5.47
CA HIS A 43 -13.37 -5.70 -4.75
C HIS A 43 -14.34 -4.72 -5.43
N ALA A 44 -15.62 -4.89 -5.15
CA ALA A 44 -16.68 -3.99 -5.57
C ALA A 44 -17.59 -3.73 -4.37
N VAL A 45 -18.10 -2.51 -4.26
CA VAL A 45 -18.93 -2.07 -3.13
C VAL A 45 -20.36 -1.87 -3.60
N LEU A 46 -21.32 -2.44 -2.85
CA LEU A 46 -22.74 -2.21 -3.03
C LEU A 46 -23.32 -1.71 -1.71
N THR A 47 -23.94 -0.52 -1.73
CA THR A 47 -24.64 0.04 -0.57
C THR A 47 -26.12 -0.31 -0.66
N LEU A 48 -26.64 -1.08 0.32
CA LEU A 48 -28.02 -1.55 0.34
C LEU A 48 -29.00 -0.52 0.94
N ASP A 49 -28.55 0.18 1.98
CA ASP A 49 -29.31 1.21 2.70
C ASP A 49 -28.46 2.47 2.89
N PRO A 50 -29.05 3.67 3.06
CA PRO A 50 -28.30 4.88 3.39
C PRO A 50 -27.38 4.67 4.58
N SER A 51 -26.07 4.78 4.35
CA SER A 51 -25.03 4.40 5.31
C SER A 51 -23.93 5.47 5.38
N LEU A 52 -23.28 5.58 6.53
CA LEU A 52 -22.08 6.39 6.72
C LEU A 52 -20.90 5.46 7.03
N MET A 53 -19.85 5.53 6.21
CA MET A 53 -18.60 4.81 6.42
C MET A 53 -17.48 5.80 6.70
N GLN A 54 -16.60 5.42 7.64
CA GLN A 54 -15.34 6.11 7.88
C GLN A 54 -14.21 5.11 7.66
N GLY A 55 -13.24 5.47 6.84
CA GLY A 55 -12.12 4.60 6.47
C GLY A 55 -10.93 5.40 5.95
N GLY A 56 -9.87 4.67 5.60
CA GLY A 56 -8.66 5.23 5.05
C GLY A 56 -7.69 4.13 4.64
N MET A 57 -6.56 4.55 4.07
CA MET A 57 -5.48 3.65 3.67
C MET A 57 -4.45 3.55 4.79
N LEU A 58 -3.96 2.34 5.05
CA LEU A 58 -2.84 2.07 5.95
C LEU A 58 -1.67 1.56 5.12
N TRP A 59 -0.48 2.06 5.40
CA TRP A 59 0.77 1.58 4.85
C TRP A 59 1.65 1.08 5.99
N ASP A 60 2.32 -0.04 5.80
CA ASP A 60 3.31 -0.55 6.74
C ASP A 60 4.68 -0.66 6.07
N ASP A 61 5.71 -0.66 6.90
CA ASP A 61 7.11 -0.85 6.50
C ASP A 61 7.41 -2.30 6.11
N LEU A 62 6.63 -3.25 6.63
CA LEU A 62 6.79 -4.69 6.36
C LEU A 62 6.45 -5.08 4.92
N ASN A 63 5.59 -4.33 4.23
CA ASN A 63 5.10 -4.64 2.89
C ASN A 63 5.32 -3.49 1.89
N LEU A 64 6.26 -2.58 2.17
CA LEU A 64 6.49 -1.38 1.36
C LEU A 64 6.70 -1.69 -0.13
N ASP A 65 7.51 -2.69 -0.46
CA ASP A 65 7.75 -3.10 -1.84
C ASP A 65 6.45 -3.52 -2.55
N ALA A 66 5.63 -4.34 -1.89
CA ALA A 66 4.36 -4.81 -2.43
C ALA A 66 3.34 -3.66 -2.60
N ILE A 67 3.35 -2.68 -1.69
CA ILE A 67 2.55 -1.46 -1.77
C ILE A 67 2.97 -0.64 -3.00
N LEU A 68 4.27 -0.38 -3.16
CA LEU A 68 4.82 0.37 -4.29
C LEU A 68 4.54 -0.31 -5.63
N GLU A 69 4.69 -1.63 -5.70
CA GLU A 69 4.33 -2.43 -6.88
C GLU A 69 2.83 -2.35 -7.19
N GLY A 70 1.98 -2.36 -6.17
CA GLY A 70 0.54 -2.20 -6.29
C GLY A 70 0.16 -0.84 -6.87
N LEU A 71 0.75 0.23 -6.33
CA LEU A 71 0.55 1.58 -6.83
C LEU A 71 1.00 1.70 -8.27
N HIS A 72 2.25 1.32 -8.57
CA HIS A 72 2.76 1.38 -9.93
C HIS A 72 1.84 0.65 -10.92
N TRP A 73 1.33 -0.53 -10.54
CA TRP A 73 0.37 -1.26 -11.36
C TRP A 73 -0.93 -0.49 -11.58
N ILE A 74 -1.52 0.12 -10.54
CA ILE A 74 -2.72 0.95 -10.65
C ILE A 74 -2.45 2.15 -11.57
N GLY A 75 -1.26 2.75 -11.49
CA GLY A 75 -0.86 3.90 -12.30
C GLY A 75 -0.86 3.60 -13.80
N LEU A 76 -0.43 2.38 -14.16
CA LEU A 76 -0.45 1.89 -15.53
C LEU A 76 -1.86 1.49 -16.00
N HIS A 77 -2.77 1.15 -15.08
CA HIS A 77 -4.10 0.61 -15.39
C HIS A 77 -5.22 1.39 -14.67
N GLN A 78 -5.33 2.70 -14.93
CA GLN A 78 -6.30 3.58 -14.24
C GLN A 78 -7.77 3.20 -14.38
N HIS A 79 -8.13 2.39 -15.37
CA HIS A 79 -9.50 1.88 -15.55
C HIS A 79 -9.80 0.65 -14.66
N ALA A 80 -8.79 0.09 -13.98
CA ALA A 80 -8.90 -1.03 -13.06
C ALA A 80 -8.93 -0.60 -11.58
N THR A 81 -9.14 0.69 -11.31
CA THR A 81 -9.30 1.26 -9.97
C THR A 81 -10.59 2.08 -9.87
N ASN A 82 -11.24 2.00 -8.71
CA ASN A 82 -12.37 2.87 -8.35
C ASN A 82 -11.93 4.25 -7.85
N GLU A 83 -10.64 4.43 -7.56
CA GLU A 83 -10.04 5.67 -7.08
C GLU A 83 -8.85 6.03 -7.98
N ALA A 84 -8.99 7.12 -8.73
CA ALA A 84 -7.93 7.56 -9.63
C ALA A 84 -6.69 7.96 -8.83
N MET A 85 -5.53 7.41 -9.22
CA MET A 85 -4.26 7.60 -8.50
C MET A 85 -3.87 9.07 -8.36
N ALA A 86 -4.27 9.91 -9.31
CA ALA A 86 -3.96 11.35 -9.31
C ALA A 86 -4.39 12.05 -8.02
N TRP A 87 -5.42 11.56 -7.33
CA TRP A 87 -5.91 12.12 -6.07
C TRP A 87 -5.11 11.67 -4.85
N GLN A 88 -4.40 10.54 -4.94
CA GLN A 88 -3.69 9.91 -3.83
C GLN A 88 -2.18 10.12 -3.90
N LEU A 89 -1.63 10.35 -5.10
CA LEU A 89 -0.19 10.33 -5.33
C LEU A 89 0.57 11.43 -4.58
N GLY A 90 -0.04 12.60 -4.37
CA GLY A 90 0.59 13.71 -3.63
C GLY A 90 0.90 13.32 -2.19
N GLU A 91 -0.13 12.90 -1.45
CA GLU A 91 -0.01 12.46 -0.05
C GLU A 91 0.94 11.27 0.07
N VAL A 92 0.86 10.33 -0.86
CA VAL A 92 1.77 9.17 -0.94
C VAL A 92 3.24 9.58 -1.06
N LEU A 93 3.56 10.51 -1.96
CA LEU A 93 4.95 10.97 -2.15
C LEU A 93 5.46 11.76 -0.94
N ASP A 94 4.57 12.46 -0.25
CA ASP A 94 4.90 13.19 0.97
C ASP A 94 5.27 12.22 2.11
N GLU A 95 4.45 11.19 2.35
CA GLU A 95 4.71 10.18 3.38
C GLU A 95 5.99 9.36 3.08
N LEU A 96 6.17 8.93 1.83
CA LEU A 96 7.39 8.21 1.42
C LEU A 96 8.66 9.04 1.63
N ARG A 97 8.60 10.34 1.34
CA ARG A 97 9.72 11.25 1.56
C ARG A 97 10.04 11.35 3.05
N ASP A 98 9.03 11.44 3.91
CA ASP A 98 9.22 11.57 5.35
C ASP A 98 9.82 10.31 5.96
N VAL A 99 9.36 9.12 5.53
CA VAL A 99 9.96 7.83 5.88
C VAL A 99 11.43 7.78 5.47
N PHE A 100 11.74 8.09 4.20
CA PHE A 100 13.11 8.08 3.69
C PHE A 100 14.03 9.04 4.47
N GLN A 101 13.58 10.26 4.75
CA GLN A 101 14.35 11.23 5.54
C GLN A 101 14.60 10.73 6.97
N SER A 102 13.61 10.07 7.58
CA SER A 102 13.75 9.50 8.92
C SER A 102 14.81 8.39 8.97
N GLU A 103 14.84 7.50 7.97
CA GLU A 103 15.83 6.43 7.87
C GLU A 103 17.25 6.95 7.61
N VAL A 104 17.40 7.93 6.72
CA VAL A 104 18.70 8.59 6.48
C VAL A 104 19.20 9.31 7.74
N CYS A 105 18.31 9.94 8.50
CA CYS A 105 18.64 10.58 9.78
C CYS A 105 18.95 9.55 10.88
N ALA A 106 18.29 8.40 10.88
CA ALA A 106 18.59 7.29 11.80
C ALA A 106 19.95 6.64 11.46
N SER A 107 20.22 6.39 10.19
CA SER A 107 21.48 5.81 9.70
C SER A 107 22.67 6.76 9.91
N SER A 108 22.48 8.07 9.76
CA SER A 108 23.53 9.06 10.05
C SER A 108 23.82 9.19 11.55
N ARG A 109 22.82 8.96 12.42
CA ARG A 109 23.03 8.83 13.88
C ARG A 109 23.73 7.53 14.27
N ALA A 110 23.42 6.42 13.59
CA ALA A 110 24.10 5.13 13.82
C ALA A 110 25.55 5.10 13.30
N GLY A 111 25.89 5.95 12.32
CA GLY A 111 27.24 6.09 11.77
C GLY A 111 28.18 7.05 12.53
N SER A 112 27.73 7.69 13.60
CA SER A 112 28.55 8.60 14.40
C SER A 112 29.50 7.84 15.34
N TRP A 113 30.60 7.31 14.79
CA TRP A 113 31.79 7.08 15.60
C TRP A 113 32.37 8.43 15.98
N VAL A 114 32.25 8.81 17.24
CA VAL A 114 33.01 9.94 17.80
C VAL A 114 34.48 9.53 17.74
N SER A 115 35.23 10.11 16.79
CA SER A 115 36.68 10.11 16.85
C SER A 115 37.10 10.97 18.03
N VAL A 116 37.25 10.36 19.20
CA VAL A 116 38.08 10.91 20.26
C VAL A 116 39.52 10.70 19.79
N GLN A 117 40.23 11.80 19.56
CA GLN A 117 41.64 11.78 19.20
C GLN A 117 42.43 10.86 20.14
N GLY A 118 43.11 9.86 19.58
CA GLY A 118 44.21 9.19 20.25
C GLY A 118 44.07 7.68 20.41
N THR A 119 44.79 6.96 19.54
CA THR A 119 45.37 5.62 19.73
C THR A 119 44.44 4.42 19.92
N TRP A 120 44.43 3.57 18.89
CA TRP A 120 43.96 2.19 18.96
C TRP A 120 45.07 1.29 19.52
N ALA A 121 44.80 0.60 20.62
CA ALA A 121 45.54 -0.60 21.02
C ALA A 121 44.56 -1.63 21.61
N PRO A 122 44.65 -2.92 21.20
CA PRO A 122 43.81 -3.96 21.77
C PRO A 122 44.37 -4.36 23.13
N LYS A 123 43.50 -4.49 24.14
CA LYS A 123 43.88 -5.19 25.38
C LYS A 123 43.51 -6.65 25.27
N LEU A 124 44.53 -7.48 25.51
CA LEU A 124 44.44 -8.85 26.03
C LEU A 124 43.60 -8.91 27.30
#